data_AF-A0A640KGX2-F1
#
_entry.id   AF-A0A640KGX2-F1
#
_cell.length_a   1.000
_cell.length_b   1.000
_cell.length_c   1.000
_cell.angle_alpha   90.00
_cell.angle_beta   90.00
_cell.angle_gamma   90.00
#
_symmetry.space_group_name_H-M   'P 1'
#
loop_
_entity.id
_entity.type
_entity.pdbx_description
1 polymer ?
#
loop_
_entity_poly.entity_id
_entity_poly.type
_entity_poly.pdbx_seq_one_letter_code
_entity_poly.pdbx_strand_id
1 'polypeptide(L)'
;MSASKDTADQSRKFGFKETREQYRERKKQEKQLKWTERLSKEDLGKLQIELESLKRARFLAPQQNERKRLVLRMIRELEAAESKEAEKEEPAVVTTPSVVESDSDDDIFLADGRMTHDEDKRLFIPRSIRRKPEDKKIEKTPHQLAEEAERELLADVQGDEDIDSFLDSLQ
;
A
#
# COMPACT_ATOMS: atom_id res chain seq x y z
N MET A 1 46.46 -0.08 12.30
CA MET A 1 44.98 0.03 12.34
C MET A 1 44.43 -0.44 11.01
N SER A 2 44.21 -1.75 10.87
CA SER A 2 43.83 -2.39 9.61
C SER A 2 42.30 -2.44 9.53
N ALA A 3 41.71 -1.75 8.55
CA ALA A 3 40.27 -1.78 8.33
C ALA A 3 39.85 -3.15 7.77
N SER A 4 39.23 -3.97 8.61
CA SER A 4 38.50 -5.18 8.22
C SER A 4 37.35 -4.77 7.32
N LYS A 5 37.52 -4.93 6.01
CA LYS A 5 36.46 -4.74 5.03
C LYS A 5 35.60 -6.00 5.06
N ASP A 6 34.60 -6.01 5.91
CA ASP A 6 33.60 -7.08 6.02
C ASP A 6 32.78 -7.18 4.73
N THR A 7 33.36 -7.78 3.69
CA THR A 7 32.58 -8.36 2.60
C THR A 7 32.02 -9.66 3.13
N ALA A 8 30.87 -9.56 3.81
CA ALA A 8 30.06 -10.68 4.22
C ALA A 8 30.07 -11.75 3.12
N ASP A 9 30.60 -12.92 3.50
CA ASP A 9 30.87 -14.05 2.63
C ASP A 9 29.58 -14.42 1.88
N GLN A 10 29.51 -14.02 0.60
CA GLN A 10 28.42 -14.41 -0.29
C GLN A 10 28.54 -15.92 -0.44
N SER A 11 27.54 -16.67 0.05
CA SER A 11 27.56 -18.14 0.06
C SER A 11 27.98 -18.69 -1.31
N ARG A 12 29.23 -19.14 -1.41
CA ARG A 12 29.80 -19.66 -2.67
C ARG A 12 29.13 -21.00 -2.95
N LYS A 13 28.22 -21.05 -3.93
CA LYS A 13 27.71 -22.32 -4.45
C LYS A 13 28.72 -22.84 -5.47
N PHE A 14 29.26 -24.03 -5.21
CA PHE A 14 30.20 -24.73 -6.11
C PHE A 14 31.49 -23.96 -6.45
N GLY A 15 31.99 -23.13 -5.53
CA GLY A 15 33.24 -22.36 -5.73
C GLY A 15 33.09 -21.10 -6.60
N PHE A 16 31.95 -20.90 -7.24
CA PHE A 16 31.62 -19.69 -7.98
C PHE A 16 31.06 -18.60 -7.05
N LYS A 17 31.40 -17.34 -7.33
CA LYS A 17 30.77 -16.19 -6.67
C LYS A 17 29.34 -16.05 -7.21
N GLU A 18 28.39 -15.76 -6.33
CA GLU A 18 27.01 -15.49 -6.70
C GLU A 18 26.96 -14.32 -7.69
N THR A 19 26.20 -14.46 -8.77
CA THR A 19 26.03 -13.34 -9.71
C THR A 19 25.15 -12.25 -9.08
N ARG A 20 25.28 -11.00 -9.55
CA ARG A 20 24.49 -9.87 -9.05
C ARG A 20 22.98 -10.13 -9.17
N GLU A 21 22.56 -10.86 -10.20
CA GLU A 21 21.17 -11.23 -10.45
C GLU A 21 20.69 -12.26 -9.44
N GLN A 22 21.44 -13.35 -9.25
CA GLN A 22 21.15 -14.39 -8.26
C GLN A 22 21.02 -13.78 -6.85
N TYR A 23 21.91 -12.86 -6.49
CA TYR A 23 21.84 -12.16 -5.21
C TYR A 23 20.54 -11.35 -5.05
N ARG A 24 20.14 -10.62 -6.10
CA ARG A 24 18.90 -9.82 -6.09
C ARG A 24 17.66 -10.70 -6.00
N GLU A 25 17.64 -11.80 -6.72
CA GLU A 25 16.55 -12.78 -6.69
C GLU A 25 16.42 -13.42 -5.31
N ARG A 26 17.54 -13.90 -4.73
CA ARG A 26 17.56 -14.45 -3.37
C ARG A 26 17.05 -13.43 -2.36
N LYS A 27 17.51 -12.17 -2.44
CA LYS A 27 17.01 -11.11 -1.56
C LYS A 27 15.52 -10.82 -1.74
N LYS A 28 15.02 -10.89 -2.97
CA LYS A 28 13.59 -10.74 -3.27
C LYS A 28 12.78 -11.89 -2.69
N GLN A 29 13.24 -13.13 -2.88
CA GLN A 29 12.62 -14.33 -2.31
C GLN A 29 12.63 -14.30 -0.78
N GLU A 30 13.75 -13.93 -0.16
CA GLU A 30 13.87 -13.79 1.30
C GLU A 30 12.86 -12.76 1.85
N LYS A 31 12.73 -11.60 1.19
CA LYS A 31 11.73 -10.59 1.56
C LYS A 31 10.31 -11.11 1.39
N GLN A 32 10.04 -11.83 0.30
CA GLN A 32 8.73 -12.40 0.04
C GLN A 32 8.37 -13.45 1.11
N LEU A 33 9.30 -14.35 1.46
CA LEU A 33 9.09 -15.37 2.49
C LEU A 33 8.83 -14.74 3.86
N LYS A 34 9.60 -13.72 4.24
CA LYS A 34 9.38 -12.97 5.49
C LYS A 34 8.02 -12.29 5.51
N TRP A 35 7.57 -11.80 4.35
CA TRP A 35 6.27 -11.16 4.21
C TRP A 35 5.13 -12.19 4.32
N THR A 36 5.22 -13.33 3.63
CA THR A 36 4.21 -14.40 3.72
C THR A 36 4.16 -15.01 5.13
N GLU A 37 5.31 -15.16 5.80
CA GLU A 37 5.36 -15.66 7.18
C GLU A 37 4.67 -14.69 8.15
N ARG A 38 4.82 -13.38 7.93
CA ARG A 38 4.04 -12.39 8.68
C ARG A 38 2.56 -12.59 8.40
N LEU A 39 2.14 -12.49 7.13
CA LEU A 39 0.73 -12.61 6.74
C LEU A 39 0.04 -13.84 7.34
N SER A 40 0.73 -14.98 7.42
CA SER A 40 0.17 -16.22 8.00
C SER A 40 -0.21 -16.14 9.48
N LYS A 41 0.33 -15.16 10.22
CA LYS A 41 0.08 -14.94 11.66
C LYS A 41 -1.00 -13.90 11.90
N GLU A 42 -1.35 -13.12 10.87
CA GLU A 42 -2.33 -12.05 11.01
C GLU A 42 -3.75 -12.52 10.73
N ASP A 43 -4.70 -11.88 11.42
CA ASP A 43 -6.13 -12.16 11.34
C ASP A 43 -6.79 -11.07 10.47
N LEU A 44 -7.47 -11.50 9.41
CA LEU A 44 -8.15 -10.62 8.47
C LEU A 44 -9.19 -9.73 9.15
N GLY A 45 -9.94 -10.26 10.14
CA GLY A 45 -10.95 -9.50 10.86
C GLY A 45 -10.34 -8.35 11.68
N LYS A 46 -9.21 -8.60 12.36
CA LYS A 46 -8.49 -7.57 13.12
C LYS A 46 -7.93 -6.48 12.22
N LEU A 47 -7.39 -6.86 11.06
CA LEU A 47 -6.87 -5.91 10.07
C LEU A 47 -7.98 -5.02 9.49
N GLN A 48 -9.16 -5.58 9.23
CA GLN A 48 -10.31 -4.81 8.76
C GLN A 48 -10.77 -3.78 9.81
N ILE A 49 -10.88 -4.18 11.08
CA ILE A 49 -11.23 -3.25 12.18
C ILE A 49 -10.20 -2.13 12.30
N GLU A 50 -8.91 -2.45 12.23
CA GLU A 50 -7.84 -1.44 12.26
C GLU A 50 -7.93 -0.49 11.07
N LEU A 51 -8.18 -1.01 9.87
CA LEU A 51 -8.33 -0.20 8.67
C LEU A 51 -9.50 0.77 8.78
N GLU A 52 -10.64 0.31 9.32
CA GLU A 52 -11.79 1.16 9.55
C GLU A 52 -11.49 2.27 10.56
N SER A 53 -10.82 1.93 11.66
CA SER A 53 -10.36 2.92 12.65
C SER A 53 -9.46 3.99 12.01
N LEU A 54 -8.47 3.58 11.22
CA LEU A 54 -7.58 4.47 10.47
C LEU A 54 -8.27 5.21 9.31
N LYS A 55 -9.46 4.79 8.87
CA LYS A 55 -10.26 5.54 7.88
C LYS A 55 -11.16 6.57 8.55
N ARG A 56 -11.68 6.29 9.75
CA ARG A 56 -12.54 7.21 10.52
C ARG A 56 -11.76 8.40 11.09
N ALA A 57 -10.48 8.22 11.41
CA ALA A 57 -9.63 9.29 11.91
C ALA A 57 -9.53 10.47 10.91
N ARG A 58 -9.80 11.70 11.39
CA ARG A 58 -9.74 12.93 10.58
C ARG A 58 -8.30 13.32 10.22
N PHE A 59 -7.37 13.03 11.11
CA PHE A 59 -5.95 13.27 10.93
C PHE A 59 -5.16 11.99 11.17
N LEU A 60 -4.13 11.77 10.35
CA LEU A 60 -3.20 10.65 10.49
C LEU A 60 -1.77 11.18 10.40
N ALA A 61 -0.95 10.83 11.38
CA ALA A 61 0.48 11.05 11.30
C ALA A 61 1.08 10.30 10.10
N PRO A 62 2.24 10.73 9.54
CA PRO A 62 2.89 10.04 8.43
C PRO A 62 3.13 8.55 8.68
N GLN A 63 3.47 8.18 9.91
CA GLN A 63 3.65 6.78 10.31
C GLN A 63 2.32 5.99 10.28
N GLN A 64 1.22 6.62 10.67
CA GLN A 64 -0.12 6.01 10.62
C GLN A 64 -0.61 5.86 9.17
N ASN A 65 -0.24 6.78 8.28
CA ASN A 65 -0.51 6.64 6.84
C ASN A 65 0.27 5.46 6.23
N GLU A 66 1.53 5.27 6.59
CA GLU A 66 2.30 4.11 6.14
C GLU A 66 1.71 2.82 6.74
N ARG A 67 1.30 2.84 8.01
CA ARG A 67 0.60 1.72 8.64
C ARG A 67 -0.70 1.38 7.89
N LYS A 68 -1.54 2.37 7.59
CA LYS A 68 -2.75 2.20 6.79
C LYS A 68 -2.47 1.57 5.42
N ARG A 69 -1.38 2.00 4.77
CA ARG A 69 -0.93 1.44 3.48
C ARG A 69 -0.53 -0.03 3.59
N LEU A 70 0.21 -0.38 4.64
CA LEU A 70 0.63 -1.76 4.93
C LEU A 70 -0.58 -2.63 5.23
N VAL A 71 -1.48 -2.19 6.11
CA VAL A 71 -2.72 -2.91 6.44
C VAL A 71 -3.57 -3.16 5.20
N LEU A 72 -3.77 -2.13 4.35
CA LEU A 72 -4.46 -2.29 3.07
C LEU A 72 -3.82 -3.34 2.17
N ARG A 73 -2.48 -3.36 2.11
CA ARG A 73 -1.75 -4.34 1.33
C ARG A 73 -1.92 -5.75 1.90
N MET A 74 -1.84 -5.90 3.22
CA MET A 74 -2.02 -7.18 3.89
C MET A 74 -3.41 -7.76 3.64
N ILE A 75 -4.46 -6.94 3.78
CA ILE A 75 -5.84 -7.34 3.50
C ILE A 75 -5.99 -7.84 2.07
N ARG A 76 -5.53 -7.07 1.06
CA ARG A 76 -5.61 -7.51 -0.34
C ARG A 76 -4.88 -8.81 -0.61
N GLU A 77 -3.72 -9.02 0.01
CA GLU A 77 -2.94 -10.24 -0.20
C GLU A 77 -3.58 -11.45 0.51
N LEU A 78 -4.22 -11.27 1.67
CA LEU A 78 -5.00 -12.30 2.33
C LEU A 78 -6.28 -12.64 1.54
N GLU A 79 -7.05 -11.65 1.11
CA GLU A 79 -8.25 -11.84 0.28
C GLU A 79 -7.92 -12.54 -1.05
N ALA A 80 -6.78 -12.19 -1.66
CA ALA A 80 -6.30 -12.85 -2.88
C ALA A 80 -5.79 -14.27 -2.65
N ALA A 81 -5.36 -14.61 -1.42
CA ALA A 81 -5.01 -15.98 -1.05
C ALA A 81 -6.27 -16.83 -0.85
N GLU A 82 -7.26 -16.30 -0.14
CA GLU A 82 -8.56 -16.95 0.10
C GLU A 82 -9.31 -17.21 -1.21
N SER A 83 -9.33 -16.23 -2.13
CA SER A 83 -9.95 -16.39 -3.45
C SER A 83 -9.31 -17.52 -4.28
N LYS A 84 -7.98 -17.72 -4.15
CA LYS A 84 -7.25 -18.79 -4.84
C LYS A 84 -7.42 -20.15 -4.18
N GLU A 85 -7.77 -20.20 -2.91
CA GLU A 85 -8.13 -21.45 -2.22
C GLU A 85 -9.54 -21.87 -2.62
N ALA A 86 -10.49 -20.93 -2.71
CA ALA A 86 -11.84 -21.19 -3.20
C ALA A 86 -11.86 -21.77 -4.63
N GLU A 87 -11.01 -21.27 -5.54
CA GLU A 87 -10.89 -21.83 -6.91
C GLU A 87 -10.31 -23.26 -6.95
N LYS A 88 -9.64 -23.73 -5.90
CA LYS A 88 -9.04 -25.08 -5.85
C LYS A 88 -9.98 -26.14 -5.28
N GLU A 89 -11.05 -25.74 -4.60
CA GLU A 89 -12.01 -26.67 -3.98
C GLU A 89 -13.18 -27.05 -4.88
N GLU A 90 -13.36 -26.40 -6.04
CA GLU A 90 -14.29 -26.89 -7.05
C GLU A 90 -13.65 -28.03 -7.86
N PRO A 91 -14.20 -29.26 -7.85
CA PRO A 91 -13.70 -30.30 -8.73
C PRO A 91 -13.97 -29.87 -10.18
N ALA A 92 -12.91 -29.53 -10.89
CA ALA A 92 -12.90 -29.43 -12.34
C ALA A 92 -13.42 -30.76 -12.91
N VAL A 93 -14.71 -30.78 -13.27
CA VAL A 93 -15.27 -31.85 -14.09
C VAL A 93 -14.59 -31.75 -15.43
N VAL A 94 -13.62 -32.64 -15.61
CA VAL A 94 -12.91 -32.89 -16.85
C VAL A 94 -13.93 -33.10 -17.96
N THR A 95 -13.87 -32.27 -18.99
CA THR A 95 -14.28 -32.67 -20.33
C THR A 95 -13.31 -32.03 -21.31
N THR A 96 -12.50 -32.84 -21.97
CA THR A 96 -11.66 -32.46 -23.12
C THR A 96 -12.07 -33.35 -24.30
N PRO A 97 -11.63 -33.07 -25.55
CA PRO A 97 -11.39 -31.77 -26.19
C PRO A 97 -12.19 -31.67 -27.52
N SER A 98 -12.54 -30.45 -27.98
CA SER A 98 -13.04 -30.27 -29.35
C SER A 98 -12.18 -29.24 -30.09
N VAL A 99 -11.43 -29.75 -31.05
CA VAL A 99 -10.71 -29.01 -32.09
C VAL A 99 -11.73 -28.41 -33.05
N VAL A 100 -11.72 -27.08 -33.22
CA VAL A 100 -11.89 -26.43 -34.54
C VAL A 100 -11.44 -24.96 -34.46
N GLU A 101 -10.66 -24.60 -35.48
CA GLU A 101 -10.21 -23.26 -35.84
C GLU A 101 -11.40 -22.32 -36.09
N SER A 102 -11.27 -21.04 -35.71
CA SER A 102 -11.95 -19.95 -36.43
C SER A 102 -11.14 -18.67 -36.26
N ASP A 103 -10.36 -18.39 -37.30
CA ASP A 103 -9.91 -17.06 -37.68
C ASP A 103 -11.14 -16.23 -38.16
N SER A 104 -10.95 -14.91 -38.28
CA SER A 104 -11.86 -13.90 -38.85
C SER A 104 -12.52 -12.93 -37.86
N ASP A 105 -11.87 -11.76 -37.84
CA ASP A 105 -12.40 -10.41 -38.07
C ASP A 105 -13.19 -9.65 -37.00
N ASP A 106 -12.68 -8.43 -36.79
CA ASP A 106 -13.39 -7.15 -36.80
C ASP A 106 -14.62 -7.01 -35.88
N ASP A 107 -14.75 -6.00 -35.03
CA ASP A 107 -14.08 -4.72 -34.83
C ASP A 107 -14.89 -4.06 -33.67
N ILE A 108 -14.68 -2.77 -33.38
CA ILE A 108 -15.73 -1.83 -32.90
C ILE A 108 -15.82 -1.56 -31.38
N PHE A 109 -14.97 -0.59 -30.99
CA PHE A 109 -15.17 0.58 -30.10
C PHE A 109 -15.37 0.40 -28.58
N LEU A 110 -14.35 0.87 -27.85
CA LEU A 110 -14.49 1.88 -26.79
C LEU A 110 -13.17 2.66 -26.67
N ALA A 111 -12.89 3.47 -27.69
CA ALA A 111 -11.93 4.56 -27.58
C ALA A 111 -12.60 5.67 -26.76
N ASP A 112 -12.30 5.73 -25.46
CA ASP A 112 -12.69 6.89 -24.66
C ASP A 112 -11.78 8.06 -25.05
N GLY A 113 -12.35 8.90 -25.92
CA GLY A 113 -11.68 10.00 -26.60
C GLY A 113 -11.28 11.09 -25.62
N ARG A 114 -10.01 11.06 -25.21
CA ARG A 114 -9.31 12.27 -24.79
C ARG A 114 -8.31 12.64 -25.87
N MET A 115 -8.82 13.27 -26.93
CA MET A 115 -7.99 13.94 -27.93
C MET A 115 -7.24 15.08 -27.23
N THR A 116 -6.07 14.77 -26.69
CA THR A 116 -5.10 15.80 -26.28
C THR A 116 -4.46 16.32 -27.55
N HIS A 117 -5.04 17.41 -28.05
CA HIS A 117 -4.50 18.39 -28.99
C HIS A 117 -3.01 18.15 -29.32
N ASP A 118 -2.75 17.45 -30.43
CA ASP A 118 -1.41 16.96 -30.81
C ASP A 118 -0.49 18.08 -31.35
N GLU A 119 -1.04 19.29 -31.55
CA GLU A 119 -0.32 20.45 -32.07
C GLU A 119 0.70 21.04 -31.07
N ASP A 120 0.50 20.84 -29.75
CA ASP A 120 1.39 21.42 -28.72
C ASP A 120 2.71 20.66 -28.53
N LYS A 121 2.81 19.44 -29.07
CA LYS A 121 4.04 18.63 -28.96
C LYS A 121 5.18 19.13 -29.86
N ARG A 122 4.88 20.06 -30.80
CA ARG A 122 5.87 20.69 -31.68
C ARG A 122 6.48 21.97 -31.11
N LEU A 123 5.99 22.45 -29.97
CA LEU A 123 6.51 23.66 -29.33
C LEU A 123 7.44 23.28 -28.18
N PHE A 124 8.74 23.50 -28.36
CA PHE A 124 9.70 23.41 -27.26
C PHE A 124 9.48 24.60 -26.32
N ILE A 125 8.58 24.43 -25.35
CA ILE A 125 8.36 25.44 -24.29
C ILE A 125 9.39 25.18 -23.19
N PRO A 126 10.35 26.10 -22.95
CA PRO A 126 11.32 25.98 -21.87
C PRO A 126 10.64 25.83 -20.51
N ARG A 127 11.24 25.03 -19.63
CA ARG A 127 10.69 24.72 -18.30
C ARG A 127 10.43 25.96 -17.44
N SER A 128 11.12 27.08 -17.69
CA SER A 128 10.95 28.35 -16.99
C SER A 128 9.59 29.03 -17.21
N ILE A 129 8.90 28.71 -18.32
CA ILE A 129 7.66 29.38 -18.73
C ILE A 129 6.43 28.48 -18.55
N ARG A 130 6.65 27.19 -18.24
CA ARG A 130 5.58 26.24 -17.96
C ARG A 130 4.95 26.56 -16.61
N ARG A 131 3.90 27.40 -16.59
CA ARG A 131 3.04 27.56 -15.41
C ARG A 131 2.18 26.31 -15.27
N LYS A 132 2.24 25.65 -14.11
CA LYS A 132 1.28 24.60 -13.77
C LYS A 132 -0.05 25.27 -13.36
N PRO A 133 -1.21 24.71 -13.74
CA PRO A 133 -2.46 25.13 -13.15
C PRO A 133 -2.38 24.89 -11.64
N GLU A 134 -2.39 25.96 -10.85
CA GLU A 134 -2.61 25.88 -9.42
C GLU A 134 -4.09 25.64 -9.19
N ASP A 135 -4.48 24.37 -9.02
CA ASP A 135 -5.73 24.06 -8.35
C ASP A 135 -5.61 24.51 -6.90
N LYS A 136 -5.95 25.77 -6.62
CA LYS A 136 -6.06 26.30 -5.26
C LYS A 136 -7.28 25.70 -4.58
N LYS A 137 -7.24 24.40 -4.32
CA LYS A 137 -7.88 23.86 -3.13
C LYS A 137 -6.95 24.27 -1.99
N ILE A 138 -7.44 25.14 -1.12
CA ILE A 138 -6.78 25.44 0.16
C ILE A 138 -6.92 24.15 0.97
N GLU A 139 -6.10 23.15 0.65
CA GLU A 139 -5.93 21.97 1.48
C GLU A 139 -5.23 22.48 2.75
N LYS A 140 -5.94 22.39 3.87
CA LYS A 140 -5.38 22.74 5.18
C LYS A 140 -4.06 22.01 5.33
N THR A 141 -3.03 22.71 5.75
CA THR A 141 -1.72 22.08 5.91
C THR A 141 -1.83 21.02 7.01
N PRO A 142 -0.99 19.95 6.98
CA PRO A 142 -0.98 18.94 8.04
C PRO A 142 -0.82 19.54 9.44
N HIS A 143 -0.13 20.68 9.55
CA HIS A 143 0.04 21.41 10.79
C HIS A 143 -1.26 22.04 11.29
N GLN A 144 -2.05 22.65 10.40
CA GLN A 144 -3.36 23.22 10.75
C GLN A 144 -4.36 22.14 11.17
N LEU A 145 -4.34 20.97 10.52
CA LEU A 145 -5.17 19.83 10.92
C LEU A 145 -4.76 19.28 12.30
N ALA A 146 -3.46 19.28 12.61
CA ALA A 146 -2.97 18.87 13.92
C ALA A 146 -3.37 19.86 15.03
N GLU A 147 -3.24 21.18 14.77
CA GLU A 147 -3.67 22.22 15.73
C GLU A 147 -5.19 22.18 15.99
N GLU A 148 -6.00 21.91 14.96
CA GLU A 148 -7.44 21.75 15.12
C GLU A 148 -7.79 20.54 16.00
N ALA A 149 -7.10 19.41 15.80
CA ALA A 149 -7.29 18.20 16.59
C ALA A 149 -6.82 18.37 18.05
N GLU A 150 -5.70 19.07 18.28
CA GLU A 150 -5.23 19.38 19.63
C GLU A 150 -6.24 20.26 20.38
N ARG A 151 -6.81 21.26 19.72
CA ARG A 151 -7.84 22.12 20.31
C ARG A 151 -9.11 21.34 20.69
N GLU A 152 -9.53 20.39 19.87
CA GLU A 152 -10.68 19.52 20.15
C GLU A 152 -10.41 18.64 21.38
N LEU A 153 -9.24 17.99 21.46
CA LEU A 153 -8.86 17.18 22.63
C LEU A 153 -8.75 17.98 23.92
N LEU A 154 -8.27 19.23 23.86
CA LEU A 154 -8.19 20.11 25.03
C LEU A 154 -9.56 20.64 25.47
N ALA A 155 -10.53 20.77 24.54
CA ALA A 155 -11.89 21.19 24.87
C ALA A 155 -12.65 20.09 25.63
N ASP A 156 -12.43 18.82 25.30
CA ASP A 156 -13.05 17.69 25.98
C ASP A 156 -12.53 17.48 27.43
N VAL A 157 -11.37 18.05 27.76
CA VAL A 157 -10.76 17.96 29.11
C VAL A 157 -11.34 19.01 30.08
N GLN A 158 -12.10 20.00 29.61
CA GLN A 158 -12.74 21.02 30.46
C GLN A 158 -14.09 20.58 31.08
N GLY A 159 -14.40 19.28 31.07
CA GLY A 159 -15.47 18.70 31.86
C GLY A 159 -14.99 18.37 33.28
N ASP A 160 -14.83 19.38 34.14
CA ASP A 160 -14.36 19.28 35.53
C ASP A 160 -15.28 18.47 36.49
N GLU A 161 -16.30 17.75 36.00
CA GLU A 161 -17.22 16.97 36.85
C GLU A 161 -16.65 15.62 37.33
N ASP A 162 -15.58 15.11 36.68
CA ASP A 162 -15.02 13.79 36.99
C ASP A 162 -13.93 13.81 38.06
N ILE A 163 -13.31 14.96 38.34
CA ILE A 163 -12.24 15.06 39.35
C ILE A 163 -12.83 15.06 40.76
N ASP A 164 -13.91 15.79 40.98
CA ASP A 164 -14.58 15.86 42.29
C ASP A 164 -15.23 14.51 42.64
N SER A 165 -15.81 13.80 41.66
CA SER A 165 -16.37 12.46 41.87
C SER A 165 -15.30 11.37 42.09
N PHE A 166 -14.10 11.52 41.51
CA PHE A 166 -12.96 10.66 41.81
C PHE A 166 -12.46 10.85 43.25
N LEU A 167 -12.35 12.09 43.72
CA LEU A 167 -11.90 12.43 45.07
C LEU A 167 -12.91 11.99 46.14
N ASP A 168 -14.22 12.08 45.85
CA ASP A 168 -15.26 11.56 46.74
C ASP A 168 -15.24 10.03 46.87
N SER A 169 -14.72 9.30 45.86
CA SER A 169 -14.58 7.83 45.92
C SER A 169 -13.42 7.34 46.80
N LEU A 170 -12.54 8.26 47.23
CA LEU A 170 -11.35 7.99 48.06
C LEU A 170 -11.61 8.16 49.56
N GLN A 171 -12.81 8.58 49.97
CA GLN A 171 -13.26 8.63 51.37
C GLN A 171 -14.05 7.37 51.77
#